data_AF-A0A958H6R9-F1
#
_entry.id   AF-A0A958H6R9-F1
#
_cell.length_a   1.000
_cell.length_b   1.000
_cell.length_c   1.000
_cell.angle_alpha   90.00
_cell.angle_beta   90.00
_cell.angle_gamma   90.00
#
_symmetry.space_group_name_H-M   'P 1'
#
loop_
_entity.id
_entity.type
_entity.pdbx_description
1 polymer ?
#
loop_
_entity_poly.entity_id
_entity_poly.type
_entity_poly.pdbx_seq_one_letter_code
_entity_poly.pdbx_strand_id
1 'polypeptide(L)'
;AQPDLIEVNISCPNVGDEFGTPFAGLPESAAAVTESVKRALLEVGASAPSGDSAEALTTNGDIPISVKLAPNVPDITRIAAAVVEAGADAITAVNTVPGMVIDAESGRPVLSNSVGGVSG
;
A
#
# COMPACT_ATOMS: atom_id res chain seq x y z
N ALA A 1 -3.35 -3.18 -18.61
CA ALA A 1 -3.48 -1.72 -18.48
C ALA A 1 -2.07 -1.11 -18.52
N GLN A 2 -1.92 0.15 -18.94
CA GLN A 2 -0.68 0.92 -18.87
C GLN A 2 -0.89 2.07 -17.86
N PRO A 3 -0.74 1.82 -16.55
CA PRO A 3 -1.01 2.85 -15.55
C PRO A 3 0.12 3.88 -15.49
N ASP A 4 -0.24 5.15 -15.28
CA ASP A 4 0.73 6.24 -15.06
C ASP A 4 1.35 6.23 -13.66
N LEU A 5 0.69 5.60 -12.69
CA LEU A 5 1.08 5.50 -11.28
C LEU A 5 0.49 4.24 -10.67
N ILE A 6 1.22 3.61 -9.74
CA ILE A 6 0.70 2.51 -8.92
C ILE A 6 0.63 2.96 -7.45
N GLU A 7 -0.55 2.87 -6.83
CA GLU A 7 -0.70 3.06 -5.38
C GLU A 7 -0.58 1.70 -4.67
N VAL A 8 0.49 1.52 -3.90
CA VAL A 8 0.74 0.33 -3.08
C VAL A 8 0.06 0.51 -1.72
N ASN A 9 -1.02 -0.24 -1.49
CA ASN A 9 -1.72 -0.23 -0.22
C ASN A 9 -1.09 -1.23 0.77
N ILE A 10 -0.40 -0.72 1.80
CA ILE A 10 0.29 -1.52 2.82
C ILE A 10 -0.52 -1.70 4.11
N SER A 11 -1.79 -1.28 4.15
CA SER A 11 -2.61 -1.32 5.37
C SER A 11 -3.27 -2.68 5.64
N CYS A 12 -3.19 -3.63 4.71
CA CYS A 12 -3.81 -4.94 4.86
C CYS A 12 -3.05 -5.79 5.88
N PRO A 13 -3.75 -6.62 6.69
CA PRO A 13 -3.10 -7.56 7.59
C PRO A 13 -2.32 -8.62 6.79
N ASN A 14 -1.11 -8.95 7.26
CA ASN A 14 -0.29 -9.99 6.63
C ASN A 14 -0.69 -11.36 7.16
N VAL A 15 -0.96 -12.33 6.29
CA VAL A 15 -1.44 -13.67 6.71
C VAL A 15 -0.35 -14.57 7.33
N GLY A 16 0.83 -14.03 7.65
CA GLY A 16 2.00 -14.76 8.13
C GLY A 16 2.08 -14.95 9.65
N ASP A 17 1.28 -14.21 10.41
CA ASP A 17 1.18 -14.29 11.87
C ASP A 17 -0.29 -14.43 12.31
N GLU A 18 -0.50 -15.16 13.40
CA GLU A 18 -1.82 -15.32 14.02
C GLU A 18 -2.25 -13.93 14.54
N PHE A 19 -3.25 -13.32 13.88
CA PHE A 19 -3.71 -11.91 13.98
C PHE A 19 -3.08 -10.87 13.03
N GLY A 20 -2.11 -11.26 12.22
CA GLY A 20 -1.73 -10.53 11.01
C GLY A 20 -1.20 -9.12 11.20
N THR A 21 0.03 -8.92 11.70
CA THR A 21 0.65 -7.59 11.76
C THR A 21 0.65 -7.00 10.36
N PRO A 22 -0.04 -5.86 10.11
CA PRO A 22 -0.06 -5.26 8.79
C PRO A 22 1.35 -4.92 8.32
N PHE A 23 1.60 -4.88 7.01
CA PHE A 23 2.89 -4.39 6.49
C PHE A 23 3.22 -2.99 7.03
N ALA A 24 2.19 -2.16 7.24
CA ALA A 24 2.32 -0.84 7.85
C ALA A 24 2.74 -0.85 9.34
N GLY A 25 2.67 -1.99 10.03
CA GLY A 25 2.92 -2.08 11.47
C GLY A 25 4.38 -1.88 11.87
N LEU A 26 5.32 -2.16 10.96
CA LEU A 26 6.76 -2.08 11.19
C LEU A 26 7.48 -1.43 9.99
N PRO A 27 8.45 -0.52 10.22
CA PRO A 27 9.21 0.11 9.14
C PRO A 27 9.86 -0.90 8.18
N GLU A 28 10.43 -1.98 8.72
CA GLU A 28 11.13 -3.00 7.95
C GLU A 28 10.18 -3.75 7.02
N SER A 29 8.96 -4.02 7.48
CA SER A 29 7.93 -4.71 6.71
C SER A 29 7.40 -3.83 5.57
N ALA A 30 7.16 -2.55 5.85
CA ALA A 30 6.75 -1.57 4.85
C ALA A 30 7.84 -1.34 3.77
N ALA A 31 9.11 -1.27 4.19
CA ALA A 31 10.24 -1.19 3.27
C ALA A 31 10.32 -2.43 2.37
N ALA A 32 10.24 -3.64 2.95
CA ALA A 32 10.33 -4.89 2.19
C ALA A 32 9.24 -5.03 1.11
N VAL A 33 8.01 -4.60 1.39
CA VAL A 33 6.95 -4.56 0.35
C VAL A 33 7.27 -3.55 -0.73
N THR A 34 7.73 -2.36 -0.34
CA THR A 34 8.09 -1.30 -1.29
C THR A 34 9.18 -1.77 -2.24
N GLU A 35 10.26 -2.38 -1.72
CA GLU A 35 11.34 -2.96 -2.52
C GLU A 35 10.85 -4.08 -3.43
N SER A 36 9.97 -4.95 -2.93
CA SER A 36 9.41 -6.07 -3.70
C SER A 36 8.60 -5.56 -4.89
N VAL A 37 7.81 -4.49 -4.69
CA VAL A 37 7.05 -3.87 -5.78
C VAL A 37 7.98 -3.18 -6.78
N LYS A 38 8.96 -2.39 -6.33
CA LYS A 38 9.93 -1.76 -7.24
C LYS A 38 10.69 -2.79 -8.06
N ARG A 39 11.14 -3.89 -7.44
CA ARG A 39 11.81 -4.99 -8.14
C ARG A 39 10.90 -5.61 -9.19
N ALA A 40 9.66 -5.93 -8.83
CA ALA A 40 8.70 -6.53 -9.76
C ALA A 40 8.43 -5.63 -10.97
N LEU A 41 8.35 -4.30 -10.78
CA LEU A 41 8.19 -3.36 -11.88
C LEU A 41 9.40 -3.36 -12.82
N LEU A 42 10.62 -3.29 -12.27
CA LEU A 42 11.85 -3.37 -13.06
C LEU A 42 11.94 -4.66 -13.90
N GLU A 43 11.55 -5.79 -13.32
CA GLU A 43 11.51 -7.10 -14.02
C GLU A 43 10.49 -7.09 -15.18
N VAL A 44 9.30 -6.52 -14.96
CA VAL A 44 8.30 -6.36 -16.02
C VAL A 44 8.83 -5.46 -17.13
N GLY A 45 9.52 -4.37 -16.80
CA GLY A 45 10.13 -3.47 -17.78
C GLY A 45 11.23 -4.12 -18.63
N ALA A 46 12.07 -4.95 -18.03
CA ALA A 46 13.14 -5.67 -18.74
C ALA A 46 12.62 -6.74 -19.72
N SER A 47 11.36 -7.19 -19.55
CA SER A 47 10.72 -8.22 -20.38
C SER A 47 9.94 -7.66 -21.58
N ALA A 48 9.79 -6.34 -21.69
CA ALA A 48 9.05 -5.71 -22.78
C ALA A 48 9.86 -5.75 -24.11
N PRO A 49 9.27 -6.14 -25.25
CA PRO A 49 9.98 -6.17 -26.52
C PRO A 49 10.37 -4.75 -26.92
N SER A 50 11.65 -4.56 -27.27
CA SER A 50 12.20 -3.32 -27.82
C SER A 50 11.60 -3.05 -29.21
N GLY A 51 10.42 -2.43 -29.25
CA GLY A 51 9.74 -2.02 -30.48
C GLY A 51 10.17 -0.62 -30.92
N ASP A 52 10.54 -0.50 -32.19
CA ASP A 52 11.03 0.73 -32.83
C ASP A 52 9.85 1.63 -33.23
N SER A 53 9.29 2.39 -32.28
CA SER A 53 8.34 3.47 -32.57
C SER A 53 8.44 4.57 -31.52
N ALA A 54 8.84 5.76 -31.98
CA ALA A 54 9.13 6.96 -31.19
C ALA A 54 7.89 7.67 -30.58
N GLU A 55 6.91 6.91 -30.10
CA GLU A 55 6.01 7.36 -29.05
C GLU A 55 6.46 6.62 -27.79
N ALA A 56 7.34 7.26 -27.04
CA ALA A 56 7.87 6.76 -25.78
C ALA A 56 6.75 6.69 -24.72
N LEU A 57 5.87 5.70 -24.87
CA LEU A 57 5.13 5.12 -23.77
C LEU A 57 6.19 4.51 -22.86
N THR A 58 6.42 5.20 -21.76
CA THR A 58 7.20 4.79 -20.59
C THR A 58 7.34 3.27 -20.58
N THR A 59 8.56 2.80 -20.76
CA THR A 59 8.95 1.43 -20.50
C THR A 59 8.28 0.99 -19.20
N ASN A 60 7.47 -0.08 -19.24
CA ASN A 60 6.65 -0.54 -18.10
C ASN A 60 7.45 -0.76 -16.78
N GLY A 61 8.79 -0.66 -16.82
CA GLY A 61 9.67 -0.74 -15.66
C GLY A 61 9.85 0.52 -14.83
N ASP A 62 9.42 1.69 -15.33
CA ASP A 62 9.63 2.98 -14.66
C ASP A 62 8.33 3.62 -14.15
N ILE A 63 7.24 2.84 -14.03
CA ILE A 63 5.98 3.38 -13.48
C ILE A 63 6.24 3.81 -12.02
N PRO A 64 6.02 5.10 -11.67
CA PRO A 64 6.22 5.55 -10.30
C PRO A 64 5.25 4.84 -9.35
N ILE A 65 5.70 4.65 -8.11
CA ILE A 65 4.86 4.09 -7.05
C ILE A 65 4.58 5.13 -5.96
N SER A 66 3.32 5.20 -5.55
CA SER A 66 2.92 5.85 -4.30
C SER A 66 2.67 4.79 -3.24
N VAL A 67 3.16 4.98 -2.01
CA VAL A 67 2.85 4.06 -0.90
C VAL A 67 1.78 4.69 0.00
N LYS A 68 0.65 3.98 0.17
CA LYS A 68 -0.48 4.44 0.97
C LYS A 68 -0.33 4.04 2.43
N LEU A 69 -0.08 5.02 3.29
CA LEU A 69 0.21 4.80 4.71
C LEU A 69 -1.06 4.57 5.53
N ALA A 70 -0.98 3.66 6.50
CA ALA A 70 -2.02 3.45 7.50
C ALA A 70 -1.87 4.44 8.67
N PRO A 71 -2.97 4.99 9.21
CA PRO A 71 -2.91 5.93 10.33
C PRO A 71 -2.68 5.25 11.69
N ASN A 72 -3.02 3.96 11.80
CA ASN A 72 -3.06 3.19 13.05
C ASN A 72 -1.73 2.50 13.36
N VAL A 73 -0.64 3.28 13.38
CA VAL A 73 0.72 2.82 13.67
C VAL A 73 1.32 3.66 14.80
N PRO A 74 2.27 3.12 15.60
CA PRO A 74 2.86 3.87 16.72
C PRO A 74 3.55 5.17 16.31
N ASP A 75 4.22 5.18 15.15
CA ASP A 75 4.91 6.33 14.60
C ASP A 75 4.91 6.27 13.06
N ILE A 76 3.99 7.00 12.44
CA ILE A 76 3.85 7.04 10.97
C ILE A 76 5.06 7.67 10.28
N THR A 77 5.84 8.51 10.98
CA THR A 77 7.01 9.17 10.38
C THR A 77 8.13 8.17 10.09
N ARG A 78 8.29 7.16 10.94
CA ARG A 78 9.25 6.06 10.72
C ARG A 78 8.84 5.19 9.54
N ILE A 79 7.55 4.89 9.40
CA ILE A 79 7.03 4.14 8.25
C ILE A 79 7.25 4.94 6.97
N ALA A 80 6.92 6.23 6.97
CA ALA A 80 7.12 7.14 5.84
C ALA A 80 8.60 7.21 5.41
N ALA A 81 9.52 7.35 6.37
CA ALA A 81 10.95 7.36 6.08
C ALA A 81 11.42 6.05 5.45
N ALA A 82 10.99 4.91 6.00
CA ALA A 82 11.40 3.59 5.51
C ALA A 82 10.90 3.32 4.09
N VAL A 83 9.67 3.70 3.73
CA VAL A 83 9.16 3.49 2.37
C VAL A 83 9.84 4.41 1.35
N VAL A 84 10.21 5.63 1.75
CA VAL A 84 10.99 6.53 0.88
C VAL A 84 12.39 5.98 0.65
N GLU A 85 13.07 5.51 1.71
CA GLU A 85 14.39 4.88 1.59
C GLU A 85 14.36 3.60 0.73
N ALA A 86 13.26 2.85 0.81
CA ALA A 86 12.99 1.66 -0.02
C ALA A 86 12.63 1.96 -1.49
N GLY A 87 12.55 3.23 -1.88
CA GLY A 87 12.35 3.65 -3.27
C GLY A 87 10.92 3.99 -3.68
N ALA A 88 10.05 4.33 -2.72
CA ALA A 88 8.77 4.97 -3.04
C ALA A 88 8.98 6.34 -3.69
N ASP A 89 8.26 6.59 -4.80
CA ASP A 89 8.34 7.87 -5.53
C ASP A 89 7.40 8.93 -4.92
N ALA A 90 6.34 8.47 -4.24
CA ALA A 90 5.38 9.31 -3.54
C ALA A 90 4.81 8.62 -2.29
N ILE A 91 4.21 9.43 -1.42
CA ILE A 91 3.42 8.97 -0.27
C ILE A 91 1.99 9.46 -0.44
N THR A 92 1.02 8.57 -0.25
CA THR A 92 -0.37 8.93 -0.01
C THR A 92 -0.72 8.64 1.45
N ALA A 93 -1.32 9.61 2.13
CA ALA A 93 -1.65 9.49 3.54
C ALA A 93 -3.00 10.18 3.82
N VAL A 94 -3.95 9.56 4.53
CA VAL A 94 -3.91 8.23 5.19
C VAL A 94 -4.98 7.30 4.66
N ASN A 95 -4.82 6.00 4.91
CA ASN A 95 -5.94 5.06 4.87
C ASN A 95 -6.94 5.36 6.01
N THR A 96 -8.08 4.68 5.99
CA THR A 96 -9.15 4.82 7.00
C THR A 96 -8.69 4.48 8.42
N VAL A 97 -9.41 5.01 9.42
CA VAL A 97 -9.18 4.70 10.84
C VAL A 97 -10.15 3.59 11.28
N PRO A 98 -9.75 2.57 12.06
CA PRO A 98 -10.69 1.55 12.52
C PRO A 98 -11.81 2.12 13.39
N GLY A 99 -13.05 1.69 13.15
CA GLY A 99 -14.18 2.06 13.99
C GLY A 99 -15.37 1.12 13.82
N MET A 100 -16.39 1.32 14.66
CA MET A 100 -17.55 0.46 14.74
C MET A 100 -18.80 1.28 15.07
N VAL A 101 -19.90 0.97 14.39
CA VAL A 101 -21.23 1.46 14.77
C VAL A 101 -21.97 0.31 15.42
N ILE A 102 -22.52 0.55 16.61
CA ILE A 102 -23.35 -0.41 17.35
C ILE A 102 -24.80 -0.02 17.17
N ASP A 103 -25.62 -0.97 16.75
CA ASP A 103 -27.07 -0.85 16.82
C ASP A 103 -27.51 -0.88 18.28
N ALA A 104 -28.16 0.19 18.73
CA ALA A 104 -28.46 0.39 20.15
C ALA A 104 -29.55 -0.57 20.69
N GLU A 105 -30.42 -1.09 19.83
CA GLU A 105 -31.49 -2.01 20.23
C GLU A 105 -30.98 -3.43 20.42
N SER A 106 -30.21 -3.94 19.45
CA SER A 106 -29.66 -5.29 19.47
C SER A 106 -28.35 -5.41 20.25
N GLY A 107 -27.64 -4.29 20.47
CA GLY A 107 -26.30 -4.28 21.08
C GLY A 107 -25.23 -4.91 20.19
N ARG A 108 -25.49 -5.03 18.88
CA ARG A 108 -24.59 -5.70 17.91
C ARG A 108 -23.96 -4.70 16.94
N PRO A 109 -22.78 -5.02 16.37
CA PRO A 109 -22.22 -4.22 15.28
C PRO A 109 -23.16 -4.17 14.07
N VAL A 110 -23.29 -2.98 13.47
CA VAL A 110 -24.08 -2.78 12.25
C VAL A 110 -23.43 -3.47 11.05
N LEU A 111 -22.09 -3.46 10.99
CA LEU A 111 -21.34 -4.11 9.92
C LEU A 111 -21.19 -5.61 10.19
N SER A 112 -21.34 -6.44 9.16
CA SER A 112 -21.16 -7.89 9.24
C SER A 112 -19.73 -8.30 9.62
N ASN A 113 -18.73 -7.50 9.24
CA ASN A 113 -17.34 -7.67 9.64
C ASN A 113 -17.01 -7.06 11.02
N SER A 114 -18.03 -6.58 11.75
CA SER A 114 -17.95 -5.84 13.01
C SER A 114 -17.25 -4.48 12.93
N VAL A 115 -15.97 -4.45 12.58
CA VAL A 115 -15.15 -3.23 12.49
C VAL A 115 -14.97 -2.82 11.03
N GLY A 116 -15.19 -1.55 10.73
CA GLY A 116 -14.94 -0.95 9.42
C GLY A 116 -13.92 0.18 9.47
N GLY A 117 -13.57 0.68 8.29
CA GLY A 117 -12.81 1.93 8.16
C GLY A 117 -13.73 3.13 8.30
N VAL A 118 -13.42 4.03 9.24
CA VAL A 118 -14.01 5.36 9.37
C VAL A 118 -13.31 6.29 8.40
N SER A 119 -14.13 6.95 7.58
CA SER A 119 -13.77 8.02 6.66
C SER A 119 -14.78 9.16 6.77
N GLY A 120 -14.49 10.29 6.12
CA GLY A 120 -15.33 11.49 6.10
C GLY A 120 -14.86 12.46 5.03
#